data_AF-E1YC98-F1
#
_entry.id   AF-E1YC98-F1
#
_cell.length_a   1.000
_cell.length_b   1.000
_cell.length_c   1.000
_cell.angle_alpha   90.00
_cell.angle_beta   90.00
_cell.angle_gamma   90.00
#
_symmetry.space_group_name_H-M   'P 1'
#
loop_
_entity.id
_entity.type
_entity.pdbx_description
1 polymer ?
#
loop_
_entity_poly.entity_id
_entity_poly.type
_entity_poly.pdbx_seq_one_letter_code
_entity_poly.pdbx_strand_id
1 'polypeptide(L)'
;MPLLMHCLVEFTDEMIPTPNIFHAIKIKGIFKTVKTRSVPKQSKPYRPLKEIVNTQPTFRFNNIRGTIAGFRCPSYVKNINVAGYHLHFLTEDGKTGGHVLEFTVGKAVLEIDETSGFSLLLPENKAFYDADLSLDKQTDPEEVER
;
A
#
# COMPACT_ATOMS: atom_id res chain seq x y z
N MET A 1 -14.81 9.43 18.14
CA MET A 1 -13.82 8.46 18.68
C MET A 1 -12.76 8.24 17.61
N PRO A 2 -11.46 8.17 17.93
CA PRO A 2 -10.44 7.83 16.95
C PRO A 2 -10.67 6.40 16.42
N LEU A 3 -10.53 6.20 15.12
CA LEU A 3 -10.78 4.92 14.45
C LEU A 3 -9.46 4.27 14.06
N LEU A 4 -9.23 3.03 14.51
CA LEU A 4 -8.05 2.25 14.17
C LEU A 4 -8.11 1.81 12.69
N MET A 5 -6.94 1.59 12.07
CA MET A 5 -6.84 1.14 10.68
C MET A 5 -7.69 -0.11 10.41
N HIS A 6 -7.64 -1.13 11.27
CA HIS A 6 -8.40 -2.37 11.04
C HIS A 6 -9.92 -2.12 11.06
N CYS A 7 -10.42 -1.27 11.96
CA CYS A 7 -11.84 -0.88 11.95
C CYS A 7 -12.22 -0.10 10.68
N LEU A 8 -11.33 0.73 10.14
CA LEU A 8 -11.61 1.42 8.88
C LEU A 8 -11.62 0.44 7.70
N VAL A 9 -10.72 -0.53 7.69
CA VAL A 9 -10.67 -1.60 6.68
C VAL A 9 -11.96 -2.43 6.71
N GLU A 10 -12.40 -2.88 7.89
CA GLU A 10 -13.66 -3.60 8.09
C GLU A 10 -14.86 -2.77 7.60
N PHE A 11 -14.93 -1.50 8.02
CA PHE A 11 -15.98 -0.57 7.58
C PHE A 11 -15.98 -0.37 6.05
N THR A 12 -14.80 -0.30 5.44
CA THR A 12 -14.66 -0.16 3.98
C THR A 12 -15.12 -1.44 3.28
N ASP A 13 -14.76 -2.61 3.80
CA ASP A 13 -15.16 -3.91 3.25
C ASP A 13 -16.67 -4.15 3.33
N GLU A 14 -17.37 -3.56 4.31
CA GLU A 14 -18.84 -3.57 4.39
C GLU A 14 -19.51 -2.64 3.35
N MET A 15 -18.80 -1.62 2.86
CA MET A 15 -19.33 -0.65 1.90
C MET A 15 -19.14 -1.05 0.43
N ILE A 16 -18.14 -1.88 0.13
CA ILE A 16 -17.84 -2.27 -1.25
C ILE A 16 -18.82 -3.35 -1.75
N PRO A 17 -19.21 -3.34 -3.03
CA PRO A 17 -20.18 -4.28 -3.57
C PRO A 17 -19.63 -5.71 -3.74
N THR A 18 -18.31 -5.85 -3.88
CA THR A 18 -17.68 -7.16 -4.07
C THR A 18 -16.18 -7.11 -3.75
N PRO A 19 -15.59 -8.17 -3.18
CA PRO A 19 -14.15 -8.24 -3.00
C PRO A 19 -13.37 -8.55 -4.29
N ASN A 20 -14.08 -8.83 -5.40
CA ASN A 20 -13.51 -9.40 -6.63
C ASN A 20 -13.11 -8.39 -7.71
N ILE A 21 -13.31 -7.09 -7.46
CA ILE A 21 -12.81 -6.00 -8.31
C ILE A 21 -11.82 -5.12 -7.54
N PHE A 22 -11.09 -4.29 -8.26
CA PHE A 22 -10.20 -3.32 -7.64
C PHE A 22 -11.02 -2.16 -7.05
N HIS A 23 -10.54 -1.60 -5.95
CA HIS A 23 -11.08 -0.36 -5.42
C HIS A 23 -9.96 0.63 -5.17
N ALA A 24 -10.07 1.85 -5.71
CA ALA A 24 -9.17 2.93 -5.33
C ALA A 24 -9.67 3.57 -4.04
N ILE A 25 -8.78 3.71 -3.06
CA ILE A 25 -9.10 4.22 -1.73
C ILE A 25 -8.39 5.56 -1.55
N LYS A 26 -9.13 6.57 -1.08
CA LYS A 26 -8.56 7.86 -0.68
C LYS A 26 -9.16 8.30 0.64
N ILE A 27 -8.31 8.57 1.63
CA ILE A 27 -8.69 9.03 2.96
C ILE A 27 -7.99 10.37 3.19
N LYS A 28 -8.74 11.46 3.22
CA LYS A 28 -8.19 12.81 3.40
C LYS A 28 -8.66 13.42 4.70
N GLY A 29 -7.73 13.89 5.53
CA GLY A 29 -8.09 14.53 6.80
C GLY A 29 -6.96 14.59 7.83
N ILE A 30 -7.36 14.54 9.10
CA ILE A 30 -6.48 14.57 10.27
C ILE A 30 -6.35 13.15 10.82
N PHE A 31 -5.11 12.70 10.96
CA PHE A 31 -4.72 11.44 11.55
C PHE A 31 -4.11 11.69 12.93
N LYS A 32 -4.55 10.91 13.92
CA LYS A 32 -3.95 10.94 15.26
C LYS A 32 -2.54 10.37 15.22
N THR A 33 -2.37 9.25 14.52
CA THR A 33 -1.07 8.66 14.23
C THR A 33 -1.05 8.14 12.81
N VAL A 34 0.11 8.24 12.16
CA VAL A 34 0.43 7.48 10.94
C VAL A 34 1.85 6.96 11.11
N LYS A 35 2.04 5.65 10.98
CA LYS A 35 3.36 5.05 10.83
C LYS A 35 3.54 4.68 9.37
N THR A 36 4.65 5.11 8.82
CA THR A 36 5.04 4.79 7.45
C THR A 36 6.43 4.20 7.41
N ARG A 37 6.82 3.72 6.24
CA ARG A 37 8.18 3.32 5.92
C ARG A 37 8.55 3.81 4.52
N SER A 38 9.84 3.97 4.28
CA SER A 38 10.38 4.29 2.94
C SER A 38 11.56 3.37 2.65
N VAL A 39 11.56 2.76 1.47
CA VAL A 39 12.66 1.89 1.04
C VAL A 39 13.83 2.76 0.60
N PRO A 40 15.06 2.54 1.09
CA PRO A 40 16.23 3.32 0.68
C PRO A 40 16.61 3.02 -0.78
N LYS A 41 17.20 4.01 -1.45
CA LYS A 41 17.75 3.84 -2.81
C LYS A 41 18.76 2.69 -2.83
N GLN A 42 18.64 1.82 -3.84
CA GLN A 42 19.63 0.78 -4.11
C GLN A 42 20.55 1.13 -5.28
N SER A 43 21.75 0.55 -5.25
CA SER A 43 22.67 0.45 -6.39
C SER A 43 22.76 -1.00 -6.85
N LYS A 44 23.18 -1.22 -8.10
CA LYS A 44 23.46 -2.57 -8.60
C LYS A 44 24.65 -3.20 -7.84
N PRO A 45 24.65 -4.52 -7.63
CA PRO A 45 23.56 -5.46 -7.93
C PRO A 45 22.36 -5.26 -6.97
N TYR A 46 21.15 -5.26 -7.52
CA TYR A 46 19.94 -5.09 -6.72
C TYR A 46 19.70 -6.32 -5.85
N ARG A 47 19.33 -6.09 -4.59
CA ARG A 47 19.00 -7.16 -3.64
C ARG A 47 17.49 -7.45 -3.68
N PRO A 48 17.05 -8.67 -3.37
CA PRO A 48 15.64 -8.98 -3.17
C PRO A 48 14.97 -8.02 -2.18
N LEU A 49 13.71 -7.62 -2.45
CA LEU A 49 12.99 -6.64 -1.64
C LEU A 49 12.92 -7.05 -0.15
N LYS A 50 12.74 -8.34 0.14
CA LYS A 50 12.74 -8.92 1.50
C LYS A 50 13.97 -8.56 2.32
N GLU A 51 15.14 -8.48 1.68
CA GLU A 51 16.38 -8.13 2.37
C GLU A 51 16.47 -6.65 2.72
N ILE A 52 15.72 -5.81 2.02
CA ILE A 52 15.73 -4.36 2.20
C ILE A 52 14.76 -3.94 3.28
N VAL A 53 13.55 -4.51 3.25
CA VAL A 53 12.45 -4.08 4.12
C VAL A 53 12.75 -4.27 5.60
N ASN A 54 13.55 -5.29 5.94
CA ASN A 54 13.98 -5.54 7.33
C ASN A 54 14.88 -4.44 7.92
N THR A 55 15.49 -3.61 7.07
CA THR A 55 16.44 -2.57 7.49
C THR A 55 15.95 -1.15 7.21
N GLN A 56 14.72 -1.02 6.71
CA GLN A 56 14.24 0.26 6.21
C GLN A 56 13.83 1.20 7.36
N PRO A 57 14.01 2.52 7.18
CA PRO A 57 13.54 3.49 8.16
C PRO A 57 12.01 3.48 8.24
N THR A 58 11.51 3.57 9.47
CA THR A 58 10.10 3.84 9.74
C THR A 58 9.96 5.25 10.30
N PHE A 59 8.83 5.89 9.99
CA PHE A 59 8.52 7.25 10.39
C PHE A 59 7.18 7.26 11.11
N ARG A 60 7.08 8.04 12.19
CA ARG A 60 5.83 8.22 12.95
C ARG A 60 5.42 9.68 12.90
N PHE A 61 4.19 9.92 12.45
CA PHE A 61 3.56 11.22 12.44
C PHE A 61 2.45 11.25 13.49
N ASN A 62 2.33 12.36 14.22
CA ASN A 62 1.33 12.54 15.28
C ASN A 62 0.50 13.79 15.01
N ASN A 63 -0.82 13.69 15.18
CA ASN A 63 -1.79 14.77 14.94
C ASN A 63 -1.52 15.51 13.61
N ILE A 64 -1.36 14.74 12.53
CA ILE A 64 -0.93 15.23 11.23
C ILE A 64 -2.11 15.33 10.26
N ARG A 65 -2.09 16.32 9.38
CA ARG A 65 -3.03 16.42 8.27
C ARG A 65 -2.36 15.91 6.99
N GLY A 66 -3.11 15.13 6.21
CA GLY A 66 -2.61 14.59 4.95
C GLY A 66 -3.64 13.75 4.21
N THR A 67 -3.14 12.96 3.27
CA THR A 67 -3.93 12.05 2.45
C THR A 67 -3.30 10.67 2.50
N ILE A 68 -4.10 9.66 2.84
CA ILE A 68 -3.78 8.27 2.53
C ILE A 68 -4.45 7.93 1.19
N ALA A 69 -3.71 7.32 0.27
CA ALA A 69 -4.24 6.86 -1.00
C ALA A 69 -3.65 5.49 -1.35
N GLY A 70 -4.41 4.68 -2.09
CA GLY A 70 -3.94 3.38 -2.54
C GLY A 70 -5.06 2.52 -3.10
N PHE A 71 -4.88 1.21 -3.04
CA PHE A 71 -5.82 0.26 -3.64
C PHE A 71 -6.16 -0.86 -2.68
N ARG A 72 -7.39 -1.37 -2.81
CA ARG A 72 -7.78 -2.70 -2.35
C ARG A 72 -7.82 -3.63 -3.56
N CYS A 73 -6.91 -4.61 -3.62
CA CYS A 73 -6.84 -5.55 -4.73
C CYS A 73 -7.49 -6.91 -4.39
N PRO A 74 -8.14 -7.58 -5.37
CA PRO A 74 -8.65 -8.93 -5.18
C PRO A 74 -7.57 -9.96 -4.84
N SER A 75 -7.91 -11.00 -4.08
CA SER A 75 -6.93 -12.01 -3.66
C SER A 75 -6.31 -12.80 -4.84
N TYR A 76 -7.03 -12.93 -5.96
CA TYR A 76 -6.55 -13.66 -7.13
C TYR A 76 -5.41 -12.95 -7.88
N VAL A 77 -5.14 -11.67 -7.58
CA VAL A 77 -4.03 -10.92 -8.22
C VAL A 77 -2.74 -10.93 -7.42
N LYS A 78 -2.63 -11.74 -6.36
CA LYS A 78 -1.47 -11.74 -5.45
C LYS A 78 -0.09 -11.89 -6.08
N ASN A 79 0.01 -12.49 -7.28
CA ASN A 79 1.30 -12.62 -8.00
C ASN A 79 1.54 -11.52 -9.04
N ILE A 80 0.58 -10.59 -9.17
CA ILE A 80 0.60 -9.46 -10.10
C ILE A 80 0.66 -8.14 -9.32
N ASN A 81 0.01 -8.08 -8.15
CA ASN A 81 -0.08 -6.92 -7.27
C ASN A 81 -0.23 -7.36 -5.80
N VAL A 82 -0.19 -6.41 -4.86
CA VAL A 82 -0.42 -6.66 -3.43
C VAL A 82 -1.91 -6.89 -3.17
N ALA A 83 -2.27 -8.10 -2.76
CA ALA A 83 -3.65 -8.45 -2.40
C ALA A 83 -4.10 -7.71 -1.13
N GLY A 84 -5.38 -7.34 -1.06
CA GLY A 84 -5.91 -6.54 0.04
C GLY A 84 -5.50 -5.07 -0.07
N TYR A 85 -5.36 -4.39 1.07
CA TYR A 85 -5.10 -2.96 1.14
C TYR A 85 -3.60 -2.65 1.02
N HIS A 86 -3.23 -1.90 -0.01
CA HIS A 86 -1.90 -1.31 -0.16
C HIS A 86 -2.04 0.21 -0.19
N LEU A 87 -1.60 0.86 0.88
CA LEU A 87 -1.87 2.28 1.15
C LEU A 87 -0.57 3.06 1.36
N HIS A 88 -0.52 4.29 0.83
CA HIS A 88 0.57 5.23 1.00
C HIS A 88 0.04 6.53 1.60
N PHE A 89 0.86 7.24 2.36
CA PHE A 89 0.51 8.51 3.01
C PHE A 89 1.37 9.65 2.47
N LEU A 90 0.77 10.84 2.34
CA LEU A 90 1.44 12.09 2.04
C LEU A 90 0.92 13.20 2.96
N THR A 91 1.82 13.96 3.58
CA THR A 91 1.46 15.14 4.38
C THR A 91 0.81 16.22 3.54
N GLU A 92 -0.05 17.05 4.13
CA GLU A 92 -0.76 18.11 3.38
C GLU A 92 0.18 19.11 2.69
N ASP A 93 1.35 19.36 3.27
CA ASP A 93 2.40 20.20 2.69
C ASP A 93 3.19 19.53 1.56
N GLY A 94 2.91 18.25 1.27
CA GLY A 94 3.54 17.46 0.21
C GLY A 94 5.00 17.08 0.46
N LYS A 95 5.53 17.30 1.67
CA LYS A 95 6.97 17.14 1.93
C LYS A 95 7.38 15.74 2.37
N THR A 96 6.51 15.03 3.08
CA THR A 96 6.86 13.76 3.71
C THR A 96 5.71 12.76 3.63
N GLY A 97 6.03 11.48 3.73
CA GLY A 97 5.06 10.42 3.53
C GLY A 97 5.70 9.05 3.59
N GLY A 98 5.05 8.08 2.97
CA GLY A 98 5.60 6.75 2.77
C GLY A 98 4.54 5.67 2.68
N HIS A 99 5.00 4.44 2.51
CA HIS A 99 4.15 3.25 2.56
C HIS A 99 3.59 3.09 3.98
N VAL A 100 2.26 2.96 4.13
CA VAL A 100 1.56 2.94 5.41
C VAL A 100 1.68 1.58 6.09
N LEU A 101 2.07 1.58 7.36
CA LEU A 101 2.11 0.39 8.20
C LEU A 101 0.95 0.33 9.19
N GLU A 102 0.59 1.49 9.77
CA GLU A 102 -0.52 1.63 10.72
C GLU A 102 -0.98 3.09 10.73
N PHE A 103 -2.24 3.34 11.04
CA PHE A 103 -2.73 4.68 11.34
C PHE A 103 -3.93 4.65 12.27
N THR A 104 -4.16 5.79 12.92
CA THR A 104 -5.37 6.07 13.66
C THR A 104 -6.00 7.33 13.08
N VAL A 105 -7.23 7.22 12.60
CA VAL A 105 -7.97 8.35 12.02
C VAL A 105 -8.53 9.21 13.14
N GLY A 106 -8.37 10.54 13.01
CA GLY A 106 -9.06 11.52 13.85
C GLY A 106 -10.36 11.99 13.20
N LYS A 107 -10.24 12.77 12.12
CA LYS A 107 -11.38 13.26 11.32
C LYS A 107 -10.96 13.26 9.86
N ALA A 108 -11.57 12.42 9.03
CA ALA A 108 -11.26 12.29 7.63
C ALA A 108 -12.50 11.98 6.80
N VAL A 109 -12.38 12.15 5.50
CA VAL A 109 -13.34 11.70 4.49
C VAL A 109 -12.73 10.49 3.80
N LEU A 110 -13.48 9.40 3.74
CA LEU A 110 -13.18 8.21 2.94
C LEU A 110 -13.91 8.34 1.60
N GLU A 111 -13.17 8.21 0.51
CA GLU A 111 -13.68 8.14 -0.86
C GLU A 111 -13.22 6.80 -1.46
N ILE A 112 -14.14 6.12 -2.14
CA ILE A 112 -13.93 4.80 -2.75
C ILE A 112 -14.34 4.90 -4.22
N ASP A 113 -13.49 4.42 -5.12
CA ASP A 113 -13.80 4.22 -6.53
C ASP A 113 -13.91 2.72 -6.83
N GLU A 114 -15.00 2.29 -7.48
CA GLU A 114 -15.19 0.91 -7.93
C GLU A 114 -14.54 0.72 -9.30
N THR A 115 -13.35 0.11 -9.31
CA THR A 115 -12.52 0.02 -10.51
C THR A 115 -12.61 -1.38 -11.13
N SER A 116 -13.48 -1.54 -12.13
CA SER A 116 -13.64 -2.81 -12.86
C SER A 116 -12.59 -3.04 -13.96
N GLY A 117 -11.89 -1.99 -14.38
CA GLY A 117 -10.85 -2.07 -15.41
C GLY A 117 -9.46 -2.31 -14.81
N PHE A 118 -8.73 -3.27 -15.35
CA PHE A 118 -7.32 -3.52 -15.00
C PHE A 118 -6.48 -3.65 -16.28
N SER A 119 -5.43 -2.85 -16.40
CA SER A 119 -4.49 -2.87 -17.51
C SER A 119 -3.09 -3.17 -16.99
N LEU A 120 -2.47 -4.24 -17.51
CA LEU A 120 -1.11 -4.63 -17.16
C LEU A 120 -0.17 -4.33 -18.33
N LEU A 121 0.78 -3.43 -18.09
CA LEU A 121 1.85 -3.09 -19.03
C LEU A 121 3.11 -3.85 -18.59
N LEU A 122 3.66 -4.66 -19.48
CA LEU A 122 4.86 -5.46 -19.19
C LEU A 122 6.13 -4.67 -19.50
N PRO A 123 7.15 -4.68 -18.62
CA PRO A 123 8.42 -4.02 -18.92
C PRO A 123 9.14 -4.64 -20.11
N GLU A 124 9.57 -3.81 -21.06
CA GLU A 124 10.31 -4.23 -22.26
C GLU A 124 11.83 -4.14 -22.05
N ASN A 125 12.38 -4.96 -21.15
CA ASN A 125 13.82 -4.96 -20.90
C ASN A 125 14.36 -6.33 -20.47
N LYS A 126 15.67 -6.52 -20.69
CA LYS A 126 16.38 -7.78 -20.41
C LYS A 126 16.24 -8.25 -18.95
N ALA A 127 16.29 -7.33 -17.98
CA ALA A 127 16.20 -7.69 -16.57
C ALA A 127 14.83 -8.31 -16.22
N PHE A 128 13.76 -7.85 -16.86
CA PHE A 128 12.43 -8.46 -16.72
C PHE A 128 12.32 -9.78 -17.51
N TYR A 129 12.84 -9.83 -18.74
CA TYR A 129 12.77 -11.04 -19.59
C TYR A 129 13.57 -12.23 -19.04
N ASP A 130 14.67 -11.96 -18.33
CA ASP A 130 15.49 -13.00 -17.69
C ASP A 130 15.00 -13.38 -16.29
N ALA A 131 14.01 -12.66 -15.73
CA ALA A 131 13.56 -12.89 -14.36
C ALA A 131 12.78 -14.21 -14.24
N ASP A 132 13.17 -15.05 -13.28
CA ASP A 132 12.40 -16.23 -12.89
C ASP A 132 11.26 -15.80 -11.95
N LEU A 133 10.07 -15.64 -12.53
CA LEU A 133 8.84 -15.25 -11.83
C LEU A 133 7.96 -16.46 -11.47
N SER A 134 8.51 -17.68 -11.43
CA SER A 134 7.75 -18.86 -10.98
C SER A 134 7.42 -18.81 -9.48
N LEU A 135 6.28 -19.40 -9.10
CA LEU A 135 5.68 -19.27 -7.76
C LEU A 135 6.60 -19.71 -6.60
N ASP A 136 7.46 -20.69 -6.83
CA ASP A 136 8.27 -21.31 -5.76
C ASP A 136 9.42 -20.41 -5.28
N LYS A 137 9.72 -19.32 -5.99
CA LYS A 137 10.81 -18.39 -5.67
C LYS A 137 10.35 -16.97 -5.37
N GLN A 138 9.05 -16.70 -5.42
CA GLN A 138 8.53 -15.38 -5.07
C GLN A 138 8.47 -15.22 -3.56
N THR A 139 8.95 -14.08 -3.07
CA THR A 139 8.61 -13.64 -1.71
C THR A 139 7.13 -13.29 -1.71
N ASP A 140 6.37 -13.76 -0.73
CA ASP A 140 4.98 -13.37 -0.57
C ASP A 140 4.91 -11.83 -0.43
N PRO A 141 4.17 -11.12 -1.30
CA PRO A 141 4.03 -9.67 -1.18
C PRO A 141 3.56 -9.22 0.19
N GLU A 142 2.84 -10.05 0.96
CA GLU A 142 2.48 -9.71 2.34
C GLU A 142 3.69 -9.60 3.27
N GLU A 143 4.74 -10.41 3.07
CA GLU A 143 5.96 -10.40 3.91
C GLU A 143 6.81 -9.14 3.71
N VAL A 144 6.70 -8.51 2.55
CA VAL A 144 7.37 -7.24 2.23
C VAL A 144 6.43 -6.06 2.33
N GLU A 145 5.12 -6.31 2.25
CA GLU A 145 3.91 -5.48 2.30
C GLU A 145 3.50 -4.91 3.67
N ARG A 146 3.82 -5.61 4.75
CA ARG A 146 3.31 -5.28 6.09
C ARG A 146 4.41 -4.94 7.09
#